data_AF-A0A1Q7TYS8-F1
#
_entry.id   AF-A0A1Q7TYS8-F1
#
_cell.length_a   1.000
_cell.length_b   1.000
_cell.length_c   1.000
_cell.angle_alpha   90.00
_cell.angle_beta   90.00
_cell.angle_gamma   90.00
#
_symmetry.space_group_name_H-M   'P 1'
#
loop_
_entity.id
_entity.type
_entity.pdbx_description
1 polymer ?
#
loop_
_entity_poly.entity_id
_entity_poly.type
_entity_poly.pdbx_seq_one_letter_code
_entity_poly.pdbx_strand_id
1 'polypeptide(L)'
;MTKTLLCLTALLILTGCRSTARIKATPLKEQNATQVAADRKKCDEWSKSAGSVLTGYASCLVAAGYETTAEVDSSSQTLRLAGASSGKEPTRVLLDVLQCDGQAKREAERPLGFIKKWIRDTFGGWTFNAGKRRQVFVDCLTPRGYEIGKR
;
A
#
# COMPACT_ATOMS: atom_id res chain seq x y z
N MET A 1 33.82 -17.60 -37.42
CA MET A 1 34.48 -16.62 -36.53
C MET A 1 33.68 -15.33 -36.56
N THR A 2 33.41 -14.74 -35.37
CA THR A 2 32.91 -13.37 -35.08
C THR A 2 31.53 -12.99 -35.65
N LYS A 3 30.52 -12.51 -34.91
CA LYS A 3 30.43 -11.92 -33.57
C LYS A 3 28.97 -12.10 -33.09
N THR A 4 28.83 -12.85 -32.02
CA THR A 4 27.77 -12.70 -31.02
C THR A 4 27.82 -11.29 -30.42
N LEU A 5 26.70 -10.84 -29.86
CA LEU A 5 26.53 -9.64 -29.01
C LEU A 5 26.42 -8.33 -29.80
N LEU A 6 25.20 -7.84 -29.99
CA LEU A 6 24.81 -6.41 -29.97
C LEU A 6 23.38 -6.28 -30.54
N CYS A 7 22.37 -6.64 -29.76
CA CYS A 7 21.03 -6.03 -29.79
C CYS A 7 20.08 -6.68 -28.76
N LEU A 8 20.62 -7.14 -27.62
CA LEU A 8 19.82 -7.61 -26.49
C LEU A 8 19.85 -6.61 -25.33
N THR A 9 20.09 -5.35 -25.65
CA THR A 9 20.10 -4.24 -24.70
C THR A 9 19.03 -3.22 -25.11
N ALA A 10 18.13 -2.97 -24.15
CA ALA A 10 17.31 -1.78 -24.03
C ALA A 10 15.91 -1.78 -24.69
N LEU A 11 15.18 -2.90 -24.62
CA LEU A 11 13.73 -2.83 -24.40
C LEU A 11 13.37 -3.44 -23.04
N LEU A 12 13.97 -2.89 -21.98
CA LEU A 12 13.33 -2.83 -20.66
C LEU A 12 12.17 -1.82 -20.79
N ILE A 13 11.10 -2.27 -21.44
CA ILE A 13 9.84 -1.55 -21.50
C ILE A 13 9.44 -1.28 -20.06
N LEU A 14 9.28 0.01 -19.76
CA LEU A 14 8.79 0.59 -18.50
C LEU A 14 7.36 0.11 -18.17
N THR A 15 7.19 -1.19 -17.95
CA THR A 15 6.09 -1.66 -17.12
C THR A 15 6.51 -1.31 -15.70
N GLY A 16 5.79 -0.37 -15.09
CA GLY A 16 6.08 0.18 -13.77
C GLY A 16 6.01 -0.88 -12.68
N CYS A 17 7.05 -1.71 -12.59
CA CYS A 17 7.30 -2.60 -11.49
C CYS A 17 7.60 -1.71 -10.28
N ARG A 18 6.53 -1.28 -9.61
CA ARG A 18 6.61 -0.57 -8.34
C ARG A 18 7.32 -1.53 -7.39
N SER A 19 8.59 -1.23 -7.12
CA SER A 19 9.40 -1.99 -6.20
C SER A 19 9.08 -1.55 -4.77
N THR A 20 9.04 -2.53 -3.86
CA THR A 20 8.98 -2.33 -2.40
C THR A 20 10.09 -1.39 -1.90
N ALA A 21 11.22 -1.31 -2.62
CA ALA A 21 12.33 -0.40 -2.31
C ALA A 21 11.96 1.09 -2.32
N ARG A 22 10.88 1.48 -3.01
CA ARG A 22 10.41 2.88 -3.04
C ARG A 22 9.50 3.25 -1.87
N ILE A 23 9.03 2.25 -1.12
CA ILE A 23 8.15 2.48 0.03
C ILE A 23 9.00 3.08 1.16
N LYS A 24 8.73 4.35 1.45
CA LYS A 24 9.34 5.08 2.55
C LYS A 24 8.66 4.64 3.85
N ALA A 25 9.46 4.33 4.84
CA ALA A 25 8.96 3.88 6.13
C ALA A 25 9.85 4.44 7.24
N THR A 26 9.21 5.03 8.24
CA THR A 26 9.87 5.64 9.39
C THR A 26 9.70 4.73 10.60
N PRO A 27 10.79 4.24 11.22
CA PRO A 27 10.73 3.50 12.48
C PRO A 27 10.04 4.31 13.58
N LEU A 28 9.16 3.70 14.36
CA LEU A 28 8.51 4.34 15.52
C LEU A 28 9.22 4.04 16.85
N LYS A 29 10.29 3.25 16.80
CA LYS A 29 11.16 2.88 17.91
C LYS A 29 12.62 3.12 17.50
N GLU A 30 13.53 3.14 18.47
CA GLU A 30 14.98 3.16 18.23
C GLU A 30 15.46 1.80 17.65
N GLN A 31 15.06 1.52 16.42
CA GLN A 31 15.57 0.39 15.64
C GLN A 31 16.89 0.81 15.00
N ASN A 32 17.93 0.01 15.18
CA ASN A 32 19.20 0.26 14.51
C ASN A 32 19.12 -0.09 13.01
N ALA A 33 20.09 0.37 12.21
CA ALA A 33 20.09 0.19 10.76
C ALA A 33 20.04 -1.30 10.35
N THR A 34 20.68 -2.19 11.10
CA THR A 34 20.68 -3.64 10.85
C THR A 34 19.29 -4.25 11.04
N GLN A 35 18.57 -3.84 12.09
CA GLN A 35 17.20 -4.27 12.35
C GLN A 35 16.26 -3.74 11.28
N VAL A 36 16.43 -2.49 10.85
CA VAL A 36 15.65 -1.92 9.74
C VAL A 36 15.87 -2.70 8.44
N ALA A 37 17.11 -3.08 8.13
CA ALA A 37 17.40 -3.89 6.95
C ALA A 37 16.79 -5.30 7.05
N ALA A 38 16.86 -5.93 8.22
CA ALA A 38 16.30 -7.25 8.47
C ALA A 38 14.76 -7.25 8.34
N ASP A 39 14.08 -6.27 8.94
CA ASP A 39 12.62 -6.11 8.84
C ASP A 39 12.19 -5.87 7.39
N ARG A 40 12.88 -4.98 6.67
CA ARG A 40 12.60 -4.72 5.25
C ARG A 40 12.77 -5.99 4.41
N LYS A 41 13.82 -6.78 4.63
CA LYS A 41 14.02 -8.05 3.90
C LYS A 41 12.91 -9.05 4.21
N LYS A 42 12.58 -9.22 5.50
CA LYS A 42 11.51 -10.11 5.96
C LYS A 42 10.17 -9.72 5.35
N CYS A 43 9.85 -8.43 5.33
CA CYS A 43 8.60 -7.94 4.74
C CYS A 43 8.58 -8.06 3.22
N ASP A 44 9.72 -7.90 2.54
CA ASP A 44 9.82 -8.13 1.09
C ASP A 44 9.49 -9.58 0.76
N GLU A 45 10.11 -10.53 1.46
CA GLU A 45 9.87 -11.96 1.28
C GLU A 45 8.42 -12.35 1.61
N TRP A 46 7.89 -11.87 2.73
CA TRP A 46 6.50 -12.11 3.12
C TRP A 46 5.50 -11.54 2.10
N SER A 47 5.76 -10.35 1.58
CA SER A 47 4.83 -9.66 0.67
C SER A 47 4.67 -10.35 -0.69
N LYS A 48 5.63 -11.19 -1.08
CA LYS A 48 5.57 -11.96 -2.35
C LYS A 48 4.44 -12.98 -2.37
N SER A 49 4.00 -13.46 -1.21
CA SER A 49 2.84 -14.35 -1.09
C SER A 49 1.52 -13.60 -0.83
N ALA A 50 1.58 -12.27 -0.65
CA ALA A 50 0.38 -11.45 -0.49
C ALA A 50 -0.30 -11.20 -1.84
N GLY A 51 -1.64 -11.18 -1.88
CA GLY A 51 -2.41 -10.85 -3.09
C GLY A 51 -2.17 -9.44 -3.64
N SER A 52 -1.50 -8.57 -2.87
CA SER A 52 -0.97 -7.28 -3.32
C SER A 52 0.41 -7.06 -2.68
N VAL A 53 1.47 -7.11 -3.49
CA VAL A 53 2.86 -7.05 -2.99
C VAL A 53 3.14 -5.73 -2.25
N LEU A 54 2.78 -4.59 -2.83
CA LEU A 54 3.05 -3.28 -2.21
C LEU A 54 2.26 -3.08 -0.91
N THR A 55 0.96 -3.35 -0.95
CA THR A 55 0.08 -3.26 0.23
C THR A 55 0.53 -4.23 1.31
N GLY A 56 0.94 -5.45 0.92
CA GLY A 56 1.47 -6.46 1.81
C GLY A 56 2.76 -6.00 2.49
N TYR A 57 3.71 -5.49 1.70
CA TYR A 57 4.95 -4.95 2.22
C TYR A 57 4.72 -3.83 3.23
N ALA A 58 3.89 -2.85 2.89
CA ALA A 58 3.51 -1.76 3.77
C ALA A 58 2.83 -2.27 5.06
N SER A 59 1.91 -3.21 4.95
CA SER A 59 1.20 -3.81 6.09
C SER A 59 2.14 -4.56 7.02
N CYS A 60 3.13 -5.27 6.48
CA CYS A 60 4.17 -5.93 7.27
C CYS A 60 5.05 -4.92 8.01
N LEU A 61 5.44 -3.81 7.35
CA LEU A 61 6.19 -2.75 8.02
C LEU A 61 5.38 -2.10 9.14
N VAL A 62 4.10 -1.82 8.92
CA VAL A 62 3.21 -1.29 9.97
C VAL A 62 3.12 -2.25 11.17
N ALA A 63 2.97 -3.56 10.90
CA ALA A 63 3.00 -4.60 11.94
C ALA A 63 4.33 -4.64 12.72
N ALA A 64 5.44 -4.37 12.04
CA ALA A 64 6.78 -4.29 12.62
C ALA A 64 7.05 -2.96 13.37
N GLY A 65 6.06 -2.05 13.43
CA GLY A 65 6.18 -0.78 14.15
C GLY A 65 6.78 0.36 13.34
N TYR A 66 6.50 0.39 12.03
CA TYR A 66 6.87 1.49 11.16
C TYR A 66 5.64 2.33 10.80
N GLU A 67 5.87 3.60 10.50
CA GLU A 67 4.92 4.44 9.80
C GLU A 67 5.24 4.45 8.29
N THR A 68 4.26 4.11 7.44
CA THR A 68 4.44 4.06 5.98
C THR A 68 3.12 4.26 5.24
N THR A 69 3.18 4.49 3.93
CA THR A 69 1.99 4.61 3.05
C THR A 69 1.28 3.26 2.91
N ALA A 70 -0.06 3.27 2.92
CA ALA A 70 -0.87 2.06 2.80
C ALA A 70 -0.71 1.33 1.45
N GLU A 71 -0.25 2.05 0.41
CA GLU A 71 -0.17 1.59 -0.98
C GLU A 71 -1.52 1.10 -1.56
N VAL A 72 -2.62 1.73 -1.13
CA VAL A 72 -3.98 1.48 -1.66
C VAL A 72 -4.52 2.71 -2.40
N ASP A 73 -5.52 2.49 -3.25
CA ASP A 73 -6.10 3.56 -4.09
C ASP A 73 -6.88 4.60 -3.29
N SER A 74 -7.42 4.25 -2.13
CA SER A 74 -8.29 5.13 -1.35
C SER A 74 -7.55 6.18 -0.52
N SER A 75 -6.24 6.02 -0.31
CA SER A 75 -5.45 7.00 0.45
C SER A 75 -3.97 6.97 0.07
N SER A 76 -3.36 8.17 0.07
CA SER A 76 -1.90 8.36 -0.02
C SER A 76 -1.27 8.70 1.33
N GLN A 77 -2.05 8.69 2.41
CA GLN A 77 -1.55 8.99 3.76
C GLN A 77 -0.69 7.84 4.28
N THR A 78 0.24 8.20 5.15
CA THR A 78 0.92 7.22 5.99
C THR A 78 -0.02 6.70 7.07
N LEU A 79 0.23 5.48 7.53
CA LEU A 79 -0.45 4.88 8.66
C LEU A 79 0.56 4.19 9.57
N ARG A 80 0.18 4.07 10.84
CA ARG A 80 0.86 3.29 11.86
C ARG A 80 -0.14 2.69 12.84
N LEU A 81 0.30 1.71 13.62
CA LEU A 81 -0.48 1.21 14.75
C LEU A 81 -0.48 2.24 15.89
N ALA A 82 -1.63 2.36 16.56
CA ALA A 82 -1.83 3.23 17.71
C ALA A 82 -1.18 2.64 18.96
N GLY A 83 -0.40 3.47 19.65
CA GLY A 83 0.57 2.99 20.65
C GLY A 83 1.70 2.22 19.97
N ALA A 84 2.89 2.14 20.56
CA ALA A 84 4.05 1.46 19.99
C ALA A 84 3.90 -0.09 19.93
N SER A 85 2.69 -0.58 19.71
CA SER A 85 2.29 -1.97 19.54
C SER A 85 2.88 -2.54 18.24
N SER A 86 4.12 -3.01 18.35
CA SER A 86 4.66 -4.01 17.43
C SER A 86 4.15 -5.36 17.91
N GLY A 87 3.25 -6.00 17.17
CA GLY A 87 2.67 -7.27 17.60
C GLY A 87 1.39 -7.70 16.90
N LYS A 88 0.73 -6.78 16.17
CA LYS A 88 -0.36 -7.17 15.27
C LYS A 88 0.22 -7.96 14.10
N GLU A 89 -0.33 -9.15 13.82
CA GLU A 89 0.16 -9.97 12.71
C GLU A 89 0.06 -9.21 11.37
N PRO A 90 1.08 -9.30 10.48
CA PRO A 90 1.08 -8.65 9.17
C PRO A 90 -0.19 -8.95 8.35
N THR A 91 -0.68 -10.19 8.41
CA THR A 91 -1.92 -10.63 7.76
C THR A 91 -3.13 -9.83 8.23
N ARG A 92 -3.23 -9.57 9.55
CA ARG A 92 -4.33 -8.82 10.12
C ARG A 92 -4.30 -7.35 9.70
N VAL A 93 -3.10 -6.76 9.66
CA VAL A 93 -2.93 -5.39 9.13
C VAL A 93 -3.33 -5.32 7.67
N LEU A 94 -2.89 -6.28 6.85
CA LEU A 94 -3.24 -6.34 5.44
C LEU A 94 -4.75 -6.47 5.22
N LEU A 95 -5.41 -7.35 5.98
CA LEU A 95 -6.87 -7.52 5.90
C LEU A 95 -7.62 -6.25 6.30
N ASP A 96 -7.21 -5.57 7.37
CA ASP A 96 -7.83 -4.31 7.79
C ASP A 96 -7.70 -3.23 6.70
N VAL A 97 -6.49 -3.06 6.15
CA VAL A 97 -6.21 -2.09 5.09
C VAL A 97 -7.04 -2.39 3.83
N LEU A 98 -7.07 -3.64 3.37
CA LEU A 98 -7.83 -4.03 2.17
C LEU A 98 -9.34 -3.93 2.38
N GLN A 99 -9.84 -4.29 3.56
CA GLN A 99 -11.26 -4.19 3.87
C GLN A 99 -11.72 -2.73 3.89
N CYS A 100 -10.94 -1.85 4.53
CA CYS A 100 -11.22 -0.42 4.57
C CYS A 100 -11.08 0.25 3.19
N ASP A 101 -10.11 -0.15 2.36
CA ASP A 101 -10.00 0.31 0.97
C ASP A 101 -11.21 -0.11 0.14
N GLY A 102 -11.65 -1.37 0.29
CA GLY A 102 -12.86 -1.87 -0.37
C GLY A 102 -14.13 -1.14 0.06
N GLN A 103 -14.25 -0.79 1.34
CA GLN A 103 -15.37 0.01 1.84
C GLN A 103 -15.34 1.43 1.29
N ALA A 104 -14.18 2.09 1.34
CA ALA A 104 -13.98 3.43 0.79
C ALA A 104 -14.33 3.51 -0.71
N LYS A 105 -13.89 2.51 -1.50
CA LYS A 105 -14.26 2.35 -2.91
C LYS A 105 -15.77 2.27 -3.09
N ARG A 106 -16.44 1.37 -2.37
CA ARG A 106 -17.89 1.17 -2.48
C ARG A 106 -18.68 2.41 -2.10
N GLU A 107 -18.32 3.08 -1.01
CA GLU A 107 -19.05 4.25 -0.51
C GLU A 107 -18.86 5.50 -1.36
N ALA A 108 -17.66 5.70 -1.90
CA ALA A 108 -17.40 6.79 -2.82
C ALA A 108 -18.06 6.58 -4.18
N GLU A 109 -18.18 5.33 -4.64
CA GLU A 109 -18.80 4.98 -5.91
C GLU A 109 -20.31 4.78 -5.80
N ARG A 110 -20.89 4.67 -4.60
CA ARG A 110 -22.33 4.54 -4.36
C ARG A 110 -23.18 5.61 -5.06
N PRO A 111 -22.80 6.90 -5.09
CA PRO A 111 -23.54 7.95 -5.79
C PRO A 111 -23.56 7.79 -7.32
N LEU A 112 -22.64 7.00 -7.88
CA LEU A 112 -22.53 6.84 -9.34
C LEU A 112 -23.61 5.92 -9.93
N GLY A 113 -24.29 5.12 -9.11
CA GLY A 113 -25.38 4.24 -9.53
C GLY A 113 -25.05 3.45 -10.81
N PHE A 114 -25.94 3.52 -11.79
CA PHE A 114 -25.80 2.84 -13.08
C PHE A 114 -24.73 3.44 -14.01
N ILE A 115 -24.32 4.70 -13.80
CA ILE A 115 -23.36 5.43 -14.65
C ILE A 115 -21.91 5.03 -14.32
N LYS A 116 -21.69 4.30 -13.22
CA LYS A 116 -20.38 3.81 -12.77
C LYS A 116 -19.59 3.10 -13.88
N LYS A 117 -20.26 2.27 -14.69
CA LYS A 117 -19.61 1.56 -15.80
C LYS A 117 -19.12 2.53 -16.87
N TRP A 118 -19.98 3.47 -17.28
CA TRP A 118 -19.65 4.48 -18.27
C TRP A 118 -18.49 5.39 -17.83
N ILE A 119 -18.45 5.83 -16.57
CA ILE A 119 -17.34 6.65 -16.03
C ILE A 119 -16.03 5.86 -16.02
N ARG A 120 -16.05 4.59 -15.59
CA ARG A 120 -14.86 3.73 -15.60
C ARG A 120 -14.29 3.57 -17.01
N ASP A 121 -15.17 3.31 -17.97
CA ASP A 121 -14.80 3.02 -19.36
C ASP A 121 -14.34 4.29 -20.10
N THR A 122 -14.88 5.46 -19.74
CA THR A 122 -14.57 6.75 -20.38
C THR A 122 -13.36 7.46 -19.76
N PHE A 123 -13.19 7.39 -18.45
CA PHE A 123 -12.16 8.14 -17.73
C PHE A 123 -11.01 7.28 -17.21
N GLY A 124 -10.94 6.00 -17.60
CA GLY A 124 -9.75 5.15 -17.44
C GLY A 124 -9.14 5.18 -16.04
N GLY A 125 -9.86 4.63 -15.04
CA GLY A 125 -9.32 4.49 -13.68
C GLY A 125 -9.37 5.74 -12.81
N TRP A 126 -10.16 6.75 -13.18
CA TRP A 126 -10.37 7.94 -12.36
C TRP A 126 -10.95 7.59 -10.98
N THR A 127 -10.27 7.99 -9.91
CA THR A 127 -10.71 7.80 -8.52
C THR A 127 -11.78 8.83 -8.17
N PHE A 128 -13.04 8.43 -8.35
CA PHE A 128 -14.18 9.28 -8.02
C PHE A 128 -14.20 9.63 -6.53
N ASN A 129 -14.39 10.93 -6.24
CA ASN A 129 -14.51 11.48 -4.89
C ASN A 129 -13.37 11.04 -3.94
N ALA A 130 -12.13 11.35 -4.31
CA ALA A 130 -10.93 11.03 -3.54
C ALA A 130 -10.99 11.53 -2.08
N GLY A 131 -11.64 12.67 -1.83
CA GLY A 131 -11.87 13.18 -0.47
C GLY A 131 -12.73 12.24 0.37
N LYS A 132 -13.86 11.77 -0.16
CA LYS A 132 -14.73 10.81 0.52
C LYS A 132 -14.08 9.43 0.68
N ARG A 133 -13.35 8.94 -0.33
CA ARG A 133 -12.58 7.69 -0.21
C ARG A 133 -11.59 7.75 0.94
N ARG A 134 -10.83 8.84 1.01
CA ARG A 134 -9.88 9.09 2.10
C ARG A 134 -10.60 9.11 3.44
N GLN A 135 -11.69 9.86 3.57
CA GLN A 135 -12.45 9.97 4.81
C GLN A 135 -12.94 8.60 5.29
N VAL A 136 -13.64 7.84 4.44
CA VAL A 136 -14.16 6.51 4.79
C VAL A 136 -13.03 5.54 5.14
N PHE A 137 -11.89 5.62 4.44
CA PHE A 137 -10.73 4.80 4.74
C PHE A 137 -10.16 5.09 6.14
N VAL A 138 -10.02 6.38 6.49
CA VAL A 138 -9.56 6.83 7.81
C VAL A 138 -10.55 6.41 8.89
N ASP A 139 -11.83 6.72 8.71
CA ASP A 139 -12.90 6.41 9.68
C ASP A 139 -13.03 4.90 9.93
N CYS A 140 -12.68 4.07 8.94
CA CYS A 140 -12.65 2.62 9.08
C CYS A 140 -11.44 2.09 9.87
N LEU A 141 -10.27 2.73 9.74
CA LEU A 141 -9.01 2.31 10.37
C LEU A 141 -8.84 2.88 11.79
N THR A 142 -9.22 4.12 12.05
CA THR A 142 -9.08 4.76 13.36
C THR A 142 -9.64 3.93 14.52
N PRO A 143 -10.88 3.40 14.49
CA PRO A 143 -11.40 2.58 15.58
C PRO A 143 -10.70 1.21 15.72
N ARG A 144 -9.92 0.78 14.72
CA ARG A 144 -9.14 -0.48 14.74
C ARG A 144 -7.74 -0.30 15.33
N GLY A 145 -7.47 0.87 15.93
CA GLY A 145 -6.20 1.17 16.57
C GLY A 145 -5.12 1.58 15.57
N TYR A 146 -5.46 2.39 14.57
CA TYR A 146 -4.49 2.99 13.65
C TYR A 146 -4.45 4.50 13.81
N GLU A 147 -3.25 5.05 13.73
CA GLU A 147 -3.02 6.49 13.61
C GLU A 147 -2.62 6.79 12.16
N ILE A 148 -3.31 7.77 11.57
CA ILE A 148 -3.12 8.15 10.16
C ILE A 148 -2.33 9.46 10.11
N GLY A 149 -1.20 9.44 9.42
CA GLY A 149 -0.35 10.61 9.24
C GLY A 149 -1.00 11.67 8.35
N LYS A 150 -0.54 12.92 8.48
CA LYS A 150 -0.98 14.00 7.59
C LYS A 150 -0.47 13.74 6.16
N ARG A 151 -1.20 14.26 5.18
CA ARG A 151 -0.80 14.20 3.77
C ARG A 151 0.31 15.21 3.50
#